data_AF-A0A7C5GAH1-F1
#
_entry.id   AF-A0A7C5GAH1-F1
#
_cell.length_a   1.000
_cell.length_b   1.000
_cell.length_c   1.000
_cell.angle_alpha   90.00
_cell.angle_beta   90.00
_cell.angle_gamma   90.00
#
_symmetry.space_group_name_H-M   'P 1'
#
loop_
_entity.id
_entity.type
_entity.pdbx_description
1 polymer ?
#
loop_
_entity_poly.entity_id
_entity_poly.type
_entity_poly.pdbx_seq_one_letter_code
_entity_poly.pdbx_strand_id
1 'polypeptide(L)' 'MSENVTISVDAMGGDNGPRIVFHGARLVLRDRGNIRFIFHGREEILQPLIEEFPEL' A
#
# COMPACT_ATOMS: atom_id res chain seq x y z
N MET A 1 -15.76 -14.74 -10.74
CA MET A 1 -15.27 -13.72 -9.80
C MET A 1 -13.78 -13.97 -9.65
N SER A 2 -12.93 -13.02 -10.07
CA SER A 2 -11.48 -13.16 -9.90
C SER A 2 -11.15 -13.08 -8.41
N GLU A 3 -10.33 -14.00 -7.92
CA GLU A 3 -9.95 -14.04 -6.51
C GLU A 3 -9.23 -12.75 -6.10
N ASN A 4 -9.44 -12.31 -4.87
CA ASN A 4 -8.71 -11.17 -4.32
C ASN A 4 -7.27 -11.59 -4.02
N VAL A 5 -6.30 -10.90 -4.61
CA VAL A 5 -4.87 -11.15 -4.38
C VAL A 5 -4.38 -10.29 -3.23
N THR A 6 -3.82 -10.91 -2.19
CA THR A 6 -3.18 -10.20 -1.09
C THR A 6 -1.67 -10.08 -1.35
N ILE A 7 -1.13 -8.86 -1.27
CA ILE A 7 0.29 -8.58 -1.47
C ILE A 7 0.87 -8.06 -0.15
N SER A 8 1.90 -8.72 0.36
CA SER A 8 2.71 -8.23 1.49
C SER A 8 3.82 -7.32 0.96
N VAL A 9 3.95 -6.14 1.55
CA VAL A 9 4.86 -5.09 1.09
C VAL A 9 5.68 -4.56 2.25
N ASP A 10 7.00 -4.56 2.14
CA ASP A 10 7.86 -3.74 3.00
C ASP A 10 7.71 -2.27 2.60
N ALA A 11 7.04 -1.50 3.44
CA ALA A 11 6.80 -0.10 3.17
C ALA A 11 8.03 0.76 3.46
N MET A 12 8.99 0.30 4.26
CA MET A 12 10.06 1.14 4.77
C MET A 12 11.29 1.21 3.85
N GLY A 13 11.39 0.30 2.90
CA GLY A 13 12.53 0.18 2.00
C GLY A 13 12.64 1.31 0.96
N GLY A 14 13.89 1.69 0.66
CA GLY A 14 14.24 2.63 -0.41
C GLY A 14 14.34 4.09 0.05
N ASP A 15 15.11 4.88 -0.69
CA ASP A 15 15.46 6.27 -0.34
C ASP A 15 14.25 7.20 -0.16
N ASN A 16 13.14 6.87 -0.83
CA ASN A 16 11.89 7.65 -0.81
C ASN A 16 10.72 6.90 -0.15
N GLY A 17 11.00 5.77 0.52
CA GLY A 17 10.01 5.08 1.34
C GLY A 17 9.64 5.91 2.58
N PRO A 18 8.46 5.72 3.19
CA PRO A 18 7.37 4.81 2.81
C PRO A 18 6.33 5.37 1.84
N ARG A 19 6.33 6.69 1.60
CA ARG A 19 5.30 7.35 0.79
C ARG A 19 5.24 6.86 -0.65
N ILE A 20 6.39 6.62 -1.30
CA ILE A 20 6.41 6.18 -2.71
C ILE A 20 5.74 4.81 -2.89
N VAL A 21 5.80 3.94 -1.87
CA VAL A 21 5.19 2.62 -1.87
C VAL A 21 3.66 2.73 -1.93
N PHE A 22 3.07 3.64 -1.14
CA PHE A 22 1.63 3.89 -1.13
C PHE A 22 1.15 4.48 -2.46
N HIS A 23 1.91 5.40 -3.07
CA HIS A 23 1.59 5.89 -4.41
C HIS A 23 1.56 4.77 -5.46
N GLY A 24 2.53 3.86 -5.43
CA GLY A 24 2.56 2.70 -6.31
C GLY A 24 1.37 1.75 -6.08
N ALA A 25 1.09 1.43 -4.82
CA ALA A 25 -0.05 0.59 -4.45
C ALA A 25 -1.38 1.18 -4.96
N ARG A 26 -1.56 2.50 -4.81
CA ARG A 26 -2.76 3.21 -5.28
C ARG A 26 -2.92 3.10 -6.80
N LEU A 27 -1.83 3.26 -7.55
CA LEU A 27 -1.86 3.14 -9.02
C LEU A 27 -2.30 1.74 -9.45
N VAL A 28 -1.75 0.70 -8.82
CA VAL A 28 -2.09 -0.69 -9.14
C VAL A 28 -3.52 -1.02 -8.72
N LEU A 29 -3.99 -0.54 -7.56
CA LEU A 29 -5.37 -0.75 -7.13
C LEU A 29 -6.39 -0.12 -8.11
N ARG A 30 -6.08 1.06 -8.65
CA ARG A 30 -6.93 1.73 -9.66
C ARG A 30 -6.99 0.96 -10.97
N ASP A 31 -5.90 0.31 -11.38
CA ASP A 31 -5.84 -0.54 -12.57
C ASP A 31 -6.49 -1.92 -12.33
N ARG A 32 -6.30 -2.47 -11.12
CA ARG A 32 -6.74 -3.80 -10.71
C ARG A 32 -7.49 -3.72 -9.37
N GLY A 33 -8.82 -3.68 -9.45
CA GLY A 33 -9.69 -3.51 -8.28
C GLY A 33 -9.82 -4.73 -7.34
N ASN A 34 -9.08 -5.82 -7.57
CA ASN A 34 -9.15 -7.06 -6.77
C ASN A 34 -7.87 -7.34 -5.97
N ILE A 35 -7.23 -6.30 -5.44
CA ILE A 35 -5.97 -6.40 -4.69
C ILE A 35 -6.17 -5.88 -3.26
N ARG A 36 -5.53 -6.54 -2.30
CA ARG A 36 -5.40 -6.07 -0.91
C ARG A 36 -3.92 -6.00 -0.54
N PHE A 37 -3.56 -5.01 0.26
CA PHE A 37 -2.18 -4.82 0.71
C PHE A 37 -2.04 -5.09 2.20
N ILE A 38 -0.89 -5.64 2.59
CA ILE A 38 -0.41 -5.67 3.97
C ILE A 38 0.92 -4.91 3.97
N PHE A 39 0.92 -3.71 4.54
CA PHE A 39 2.11 -2.88 4.65
C PHE A 39 2.85 -3.21 5.95
N HIS A 40 4.11 -3.58 5.83
CA HIS A 40 5.01 -3.81 6.96
C HIS A 40 5.89 -2.59 7.17
N GLY A 41 5.92 -2.07 8.40
CA GLY A 41 6.74 -0.93 8.77
C GLY A 41 6.38 -0.40 10.16
N ARG A 42 6.86 0.82 10.46
CA ARG A 42 6.59 1.47 11.75
C ARG A 42 5.20 2.09 11.74
N GLU A 43 4.32 1.61 12.60
CA GLU A 43 2.90 1.99 12.63
C GLU A 43 2.72 3.51 12.75
N GLU A 44 3.51 4.18 13.58
CA GLU A 44 3.45 5.63 13.79
C GLU A 44 3.80 6.44 12.52
N ILE A 45 4.52 5.86 11.56
CA ILE A 45 4.84 6.48 10.27
C ILE A 45 3.81 6.09 9.20
N LEU A 46 3.31 4.85 9.25
CA LEU A 46 2.39 4.33 8.24
C LEU A 46 0.94 4.78 8.46
N GLN A 47 0.52 4.97 9.70
CA GLN A 47 -0.86 5.33 10.04
C GLN A 47 -1.33 6.62 9.34
N PRO A 48 -0.57 7.74 9.33
CA PRO A 48 -0.97 8.93 8.58
C PRO A 48 -1.04 8.72 7.06
N LEU A 49 -0.24 7.80 6.52
CA LEU A 49 -0.28 7.46 5.10
C LEU A 49 -1.54 6.65 4.77
N ILE A 50 -1.91 5.69 5.61
CA ILE A 50 -3.17 4.94 5.45
C ILE A 50 -4.37 5.90 5.46
N GLU A 51 -4.37 6.90 6.35
CA GLU A 51 -5.42 7.92 6.41
C GLU A 51 -5.46 8.81 5.16
N GLU A 52 -4.32 9.09 4.53
CA GLU A 52 -4.24 9.84 3.27
C GLU A 52 -4.73 9.03 2.06
N PHE A 53 -4.60 7.70 2.11
CA PHE A 53 -5.01 6.78 1.05
C PHE A 53 -6.10 5.81 1.54
N PRO A 54 -7.32 6.30 1.86
CA PRO A 54 -8.37 5.49 2.46
C PRO A 54 -8.90 4.36 1.54
N GLU A 55 -8.55 4.38 0.25
CA GLU A 55 -8.85 3.30 -0.68
C GLU A 55 -7.93 2.07 -0.56
N LEU A 56 -6.76 2.19 0.08
CA LEU A 56 -5.74 1.14 0.19
C LEU A 56 -5.92 0.19 1.38
#